data_AF-A0A8J8FCW8-F1
#
_entry.id   AF-A0A8J8FCW8-F1
#
_cell.length_a   1.000
_cell.length_b   1.000
_cell.length_c   1.000
_cell.angle_alpha   90.00
_cell.angle_beta   90.00
_cell.angle_gamma   90.00
#
_symmetry.space_group_name_H-M   'P 1'
#
loop_
_entity.id
_entity.type
_entity.pdbx_description
1 polymer ?
#
loop_
_entity_poly.entity_id
_entity_poly.type
_entity_poly.pdbx_seq_one_letter_code
_entity_poly.pdbx_strand_id
1 'polypeptide(L)'
;MSAVIRKGTALESNVDEDDINSLYKTIASEIAFYKEVLAKFRKKYGDLAEFEAKLANAELPEHPYWEESIEYRNAYEELENLKKMKGVFEWILKLLTHREHSLGNANLQYSPRT
;
A
#
# COMPACT_ATOMS: atom_id res chain seq x y z
N MET A 1 -29.92 41.65 14.75
CA MET A 1 -28.70 40.80 14.82
C MET A 1 -29.06 39.44 14.27
N SER A 2 -28.85 39.20 12.98
CA SER A 2 -29.08 37.89 12.37
C SER A 2 -27.77 37.13 12.33
N ALA A 3 -27.74 35.98 13.01
CA ALA A 3 -26.60 35.08 13.05
C ALA A 3 -26.34 34.52 11.64
N VAL A 4 -25.17 34.82 11.09
CA VAL A 4 -24.62 34.13 9.93
C VAL A 4 -24.19 32.75 10.39
N ILE A 5 -25.02 31.75 10.12
CA ILE A 5 -24.61 30.35 10.26
C ILE A 5 -23.62 30.10 9.12
N ARG A 6 -22.33 30.08 9.47
CA ARG A 6 -21.28 29.51 8.62
C ARG A 6 -21.63 28.04 8.44
N LYS A 7 -22.16 27.69 7.25
CA LYS A 7 -22.27 26.30 6.82
C LYS A 7 -20.87 25.69 6.97
N GLY A 8 -20.80 24.65 7.79
CA GLY A 8 -19.60 23.86 7.97
C GLY A 8 -19.05 23.45 6.61
N THR A 9 -17.73 23.55 6.49
CA THR A 9 -16.93 22.94 5.43
C THR A 9 -17.29 21.46 5.37
N ALA A 10 -18.18 21.11 4.43
CA ALA A 10 -18.40 19.74 4.06
C ALA A 10 -17.05 19.19 3.57
N LEU A 11 -16.55 18.16 4.24
CA LEU A 11 -15.55 17.26 3.69
C LEU A 11 -16.18 16.57 2.46
N GLU A 12 -16.25 17.28 1.34
CA GLU A 12 -16.49 16.68 0.03
C GLU A 12 -15.13 16.58 -0.69
N SER A 13 -14.19 15.85 -0.10
CA SER A 13 -13.11 15.28 -0.89
C SER A 13 -13.66 13.99 -1.49
N ASN A 14 -14.35 14.10 -2.63
CA ASN A 14 -14.63 12.94 -3.46
C ASN A 14 -13.27 12.41 -3.91
N VAL A 15 -12.76 11.37 -3.24
CA VAL A 15 -11.57 10.65 -3.70
C VAL A 15 -11.93 10.06 -5.05
N ASP A 16 -11.25 10.52 -6.11
CA ASP A 16 -11.49 10.06 -7.47
C ASP A 16 -10.57 8.90 -7.86
N GLU A 17 -10.77 8.37 -9.07
CA GLU A 17 -9.95 7.26 -9.58
C GLU A 17 -8.47 7.65 -9.75
N ASP A 18 -8.18 8.91 -10.05
CA ASP A 18 -6.82 9.41 -10.24
C ASP A 18 -6.06 9.46 -8.91
N ASP A 19 -6.73 9.88 -7.82
CA ASP A 19 -6.20 9.82 -6.46
C ASP A 19 -5.81 8.38 -6.07
N ILE A 20 -6.71 7.42 -6.34
CA ILE A 20 -6.48 6.01 -6.03
C ILE A 20 -5.35 5.44 -6.89
N ASN A 21 -5.30 5.78 -8.17
CA ASN A 21 -4.21 5.39 -9.07
C ASN A 21 -2.87 5.97 -8.63
N SER A 22 -2.84 7.20 -8.12
CA SER A 22 -1.64 7.82 -7.56
C SER A 22 -1.14 7.05 -6.34
N LEU A 23 -2.03 6.73 -5.38
CA LEU A 23 -1.69 5.92 -4.21
C LEU A 23 -1.20 4.52 -4.60
N TYR A 24 -1.84 3.88 -5.57
CA TYR A 24 -1.42 2.58 -6.09
C TYR A 24 0.00 2.61 -6.67
N LYS A 25 0.34 3.66 -7.43
CA LYS A 25 1.70 3.86 -7.97
C LYS A 25 2.71 4.09 -6.85
N THR A 26 2.39 4.90 -5.85
CA THR A 26 3.26 5.14 -4.68
C THR A 26 3.57 3.84 -3.96
N ILE A 27 2.55 3.03 -3.65
CA ILE A 27 2.74 1.73 -2.99
C ILE A 27 3.57 0.77 -3.84
N ALA A 28 3.38 0.77 -5.16
CA ALA A 28 4.19 -0.05 -6.05
C ALA A 28 5.68 0.34 -6.00
N SER A 29 5.98 1.64 -5.94
CA SER A 29 7.35 2.16 -5.77
C SER A 29 7.94 1.80 -4.40
N GLU A 30 7.17 1.93 -3.32
CA GLU A 30 7.61 1.55 -1.96
C GLU A 30 7.88 0.04 -1.85
N ILE A 31 7.04 -0.79 -2.47
CA ILE A 31 7.29 -2.24 -2.59
C ILE A 31 8.62 -2.52 -3.29
N ALA A 32 8.93 -1.80 -4.36
CA ALA A 32 10.19 -1.97 -5.07
C ALA A 32 11.38 -1.57 -4.18
N PHE A 33 11.27 -0.45 -3.47
CA PHE A 33 12.27 0.00 -2.50
C PHE A 33 12.54 -1.04 -1.42
N TYR A 34 11.50 -1.56 -0.74
CA TYR A 34 11.69 -2.55 0.31
C TYR A 34 12.24 -3.88 -0.22
N LYS A 35 11.91 -4.28 -1.45
CA LYS A 35 12.57 -5.43 -2.09
C LYS A 35 14.07 -5.21 -2.28
N GLU A 36 14.50 -4.01 -2.64
CA GLU A 36 15.93 -3.69 -2.74
C GLU A 36 16.61 -3.67 -1.37
N VAL A 37 15.96 -3.11 -0.36
CA VAL A 37 16.45 -3.14 1.04
C VAL A 37 16.65 -4.58 1.51
N LEU A 38 15.63 -5.43 1.34
CA LEU A 38 15.71 -6.85 1.70
C LEU A 38 16.78 -7.60 0.89
N ALA A 39 16.97 -7.26 -0.39
CA ALA A 39 18.04 -7.85 -1.19
C ALA A 39 19.43 -7.48 -0.65
N LYS A 40 19.63 -6.25 -0.17
CA LYS A 40 20.88 -5.81 0.48
C LYS A 40 21.13 -6.57 1.79
N PHE A 41 20.11 -6.67 2.64
CA PHE A 41 20.20 -7.47 3.87
C PHE A 41 20.51 -8.93 3.57
N ARG A 42 19.80 -9.54 2.62
CA ARG A 42 20.01 -10.93 2.24
C ARG A 42 21.40 -11.20 1.69
N LYS A 43 21.94 -10.27 0.91
CA LYS A 43 23.33 -10.35 0.42
C LYS A 43 24.35 -10.24 1.56
N LYS A 44 24.08 -9.43 2.58
CA LYS A 44 25.01 -9.16 3.69
C LYS A 44 24.97 -10.24 4.76
N TYR A 45 23.78 -10.71 5.14
CA TYR A 45 23.57 -11.56 6.31
C TYR A 45 23.01 -12.95 5.99
N GLY A 46 22.49 -13.15 4.78
CA GLY A 46 21.75 -14.36 4.41
C GLY A 46 20.26 -14.26 4.73
N ASP A 47 19.62 -15.41 4.92
CA ASP A 47 18.22 -15.44 5.32
C ASP A 47 18.04 -14.86 6.74
N LEU A 48 16.92 -14.18 7.00
CA LEU A 48 16.65 -13.58 8.30
C LEU A 48 16.65 -14.64 9.41
N ALA A 49 16.03 -15.81 9.19
CA ALA A 49 15.96 -16.84 10.22
C ALA A 49 17.35 -17.40 10.55
N GLU A 50 18.20 -17.58 9.55
CA GLU A 50 19.59 -18.00 9.75
C GLU A 50 20.41 -16.93 10.47
N PHE A 51 20.21 -15.66 10.12
CA PHE A 51 20.89 -14.54 10.78
C PHE A 51 20.51 -14.43 12.25
N GLU A 52 19.22 -14.52 12.56
CA GLU A 52 18.71 -14.48 13.93
C GLU A 52 19.13 -15.72 14.75
N ALA A 53 19.23 -16.89 14.12
CA ALA A 53 19.75 -18.09 14.78
C ALA A 53 21.21 -17.92 15.21
N LYS A 54 22.04 -17.32 14.36
CA LYS A 54 23.44 -16.99 14.70
C LYS A 54 23.53 -16.03 15.88
N LEU A 55 22.64 -15.04 15.94
CA LEU A 55 22.56 -14.12 17.08
C LEU A 55 22.15 -14.83 18.37
N ALA A 56 21.11 -15.68 18.30
CA ALA A 56 20.63 -16.44 19.45
C ALA A 56 21.69 -17.41 20.01
N ASN A 57 22.55 -17.94 19.14
CA ASN A 57 23.65 -18.83 19.52
C ASN A 57 24.94 -18.07 19.95
N ALA A 58 24.91 -16.74 20.02
CA ALA A 58 26.08 -15.89 20.27
C ALA A 58 27.25 -16.13 19.29
N GLU A 59 26.95 -16.57 18.07
CA GLU A 59 27.93 -16.69 16.97
C GLU A 59 28.29 -15.34 16.36
N LEU A 60 27.49 -14.32 16.67
CA LEU A 60 27.72 -12.92 16.33
C LEU A 60 27.70 -12.07 17.61
N PRO A 61 28.50 -10.98 17.66
CA PRO A 61 28.36 -9.99 18.71
C PRO A 61 26.92 -9.48 18.78
N GLU A 62 26.41 -9.21 19.97
CA GLU A 62 25.04 -8.70 20.12
C GLU A 62 24.89 -7.36 19.40
N HIS A 63 25.72 -6.36 19.74
CA HIS A 63 25.78 -5.08 19.02
C HIS A 63 26.84 -5.12 17.91
N PRO A 64 26.55 -4.60 16.69
CA PRO A 64 25.32 -3.91 16.26
C PRO A 64 24.24 -4.85 15.68
N TYR A 65 24.46 -6.17 15.71
CA TYR A 65 23.69 -7.11 14.90
C TYR A 65 22.25 -7.33 15.37
N TRP A 66 21.93 -7.09 16.64
CA TRP A 66 20.56 -7.11 17.14
C TRP A 66 19.71 -6.00 16.52
N GLU A 67 20.27 -4.80 16.33
CA GLU A 67 19.60 -3.66 15.68
C GLU A 67 19.35 -3.98 14.21
N GLU A 68 20.36 -4.53 13.54
CA GLU A 68 20.30 -4.94 12.15
C GLU A 68 19.25 -6.07 11.93
N SER A 69 19.08 -6.97 12.90
CA SER A 69 18.02 -8.00 12.88
C SER A 69 16.63 -7.38 12.97
N ILE A 70 16.44 -6.38 13.83
CA ILE A 70 15.18 -5.65 13.94
C ILE A 70 14.88 -4.89 12.66
N GLU A 71 15.85 -4.18 12.10
CA GLU A 71 15.67 -3.46 10.83
C GLU A 71 15.30 -4.41 9.69
N TYR A 72 15.98 -5.56 9.60
CA TYR A 72 15.70 -6.56 8.58
C TYR A 72 14.29 -7.15 8.73
N ARG A 73 13.85 -7.46 9.95
CA ARG A 73 12.49 -7.91 10.24
C ARG A 73 11.43 -6.85 9.91
N ASN A 74 11.64 -5.61 10.32
CA ASN A 74 10.73 -4.51 10.02
C ASN A 74 10.56 -4.30 8.51
N ALA A 75 11.64 -4.46 7.73
CA ALA A 75 11.57 -4.38 6.28
C ALA A 75 10.72 -5.50 5.65
N TYR A 76 10.71 -6.71 6.24
CA TYR A 76 9.82 -7.79 5.82
C TYR A 76 8.35 -7.47 6.14
N GLU A 77 8.09 -7.05 7.38
CA GLU A 77 6.74 -6.72 7.84
C GLU A 77 6.14 -5.58 7.00
N GLU A 78 6.92 -4.54 6.74
CA GLU A 78 6.46 -3.40 5.93
C GLU A 78 6.19 -3.80 4.48
N LEU A 79 7.06 -4.63 3.89
CA LEU A 79 6.80 -5.18 2.55
C LEU A 79 5.49 -6.00 2.51
N GLU A 80 5.19 -6.79 3.55
CA GLU A 80 3.93 -7.52 3.61
C GLU A 80 2.72 -6.60 3.75
N ASN A 81 2.82 -5.56 4.57
CA ASN A 81 1.76 -4.57 4.74
C ASN A 81 1.49 -3.81 3.44
N LEU A 82 2.54 -3.38 2.74
CA LEU A 82 2.43 -2.74 1.44
C LEU A 82 1.76 -3.65 0.40
N LYS A 83 2.10 -4.94 0.36
CA LYS A 83 1.42 -5.91 -0.53
C LYS A 83 -0.08 -6.04 -0.23
N LYS A 84 -0.46 -6.06 1.05
CA LYS A 84 -1.87 -6.09 1.47
C LYS A 84 -2.59 -4.81 1.01
N MET A 85 -1.99 -3.64 1.25
CA MET A 85 -2.56 -2.36 0.82
C MET A 85 -2.69 -2.28 -0.71
N LYS A 86 -1.68 -2.75 -1.46
CA LYS A 86 -1.75 -2.86 -2.91
C LYS A 86 -2.96 -3.67 -3.36
N GLY A 87 -3.21 -4.82 -2.72
CA GLY A 87 -4.38 -5.65 -3.01
C GLY A 87 -5.72 -4.94 -2.75
N VAL A 88 -5.80 -4.13 -1.69
CA VAL A 88 -6.98 -3.30 -1.41
C VAL A 88 -7.19 -2.28 -2.52
N PHE A 89 -6.16 -1.55 -2.94
CA PHE A 89 -6.29 -0.55 -4.01
C PHE A 89 -6.63 -1.19 -5.36
N GLU A 90 -6.06 -2.35 -5.69
CA GLU A 90 -6.46 -3.10 -6.89
C GLU A 90 -7.93 -3.50 -6.87
N TRP A 91 -8.44 -3.92 -5.70
CA TRP A 91 -9.84 -4.27 -5.53
C TRP A 91 -10.76 -3.05 -5.70
N ILE A 92 -10.39 -1.90 -5.13
CA ILE A 92 -11.14 -0.64 -5.29
C ILE A 92 -11.16 -0.20 -6.76
N LEU A 93 -10.01 -0.19 -7.44
CA LEU A 93 -9.93 0.18 -8.86
C LEU A 93 -10.83 -0.71 -9.72
N LYS A 94 -10.80 -2.04 -9.52
CA LYS A 94 -11.70 -2.97 -10.22
C LYS A 94 -13.18 -2.67 -9.98
N LEU A 95 -13.54 -2.29 -8.75
CA LEU A 95 -14.92 -1.94 -8.41
C LEU A 95 -15.38 -0.66 -9.12
N LEU A 96 -14.51 0.35 -9.21
CA LEU A 96 -14.79 1.61 -9.91
C LEU A 96 -14.99 1.36 -11.41
N THR A 97 -14.06 0.66 -12.06
CA THR A 97 -14.16 0.32 -13.49
C THR A 97 -15.44 -0.48 -13.79
N HIS A 98 -15.82 -1.42 -12.93
CA HIS A 98 -17.04 -2.21 -13.14
C HIS A 98 -18.33 -1.37 -13.03
N ARG A 99 -18.37 -0.36 -12.15
CA ARG A 99 -19.51 0.56 -12.04
C ARG A 99 -19.68 1.40 -13.29
N GLU A 100 -18.60 1.89 -13.87
CA GLU A 100 -18.63 2.68 -15.11
C GLU A 100 -19.21 1.87 -16.27
N HIS A 101 -18.79 0.61 -16.43
CA HIS A 101 -19.35 -0.28 -17.45
C HIS A 101 -20.84 -0.57 -17.23
N SER A 102 -21.29 -0.70 -15.97
CA SER A 102 -22.71 -0.94 -15.65
C SER A 102 -23.58 0.28 -15.97
N LEU A 103 -23.11 1.49 -15.63
CA LEU A 103 -23.81 2.75 -15.91
C LEU A 103 -23.82 3.10 -17.40
N GLY A 104 -22.73 2.83 -18.13
CA GLY A 104 -22.65 3.01 -19.58
C GLY A 104 -23.61 2.10 -20.34
N ASN A 105 -23.77 0.85 -19.90
CA ASN A 105 -24.71 -0.11 -20.50
C ASN A 105 -26.19 0.22 -20.20
N ALA A 106 -26.49 0.79 -19.03
CA ALA A 106 -27.86 1.23 -18.69
C ALA A 106 -28.31 2.41 -19.58
N ASN A 107 -27.41 3.34 -19.88
CA ASN A 107 -27.73 4.49 -20.74
C ASN A 107 -27.91 4.13 -22.22
N LEU A 108 -27.33 3.01 -22.69
CA LEU A 108 -27.51 2.52 -24.06
C LEU A 108 -28.85 1.78 -24.29
N GLN A 109 -29.54 1.35 -23.23
CA GLN A 109 -30.84 0.67 -23.35
C GLN A 109 -32.03 1.63 -23.52
N TYR A 110 -31.85 2.93 -23.22
CA TYR A 110 -32.85 3.97 -23.45
C TYR A 110 -32.55 4.75 -24.73
N SER A 111 -32.70 4.10 -25.89
CA SER A 111 -32.91 4.82 -27.15
C SER A 111 -34.38 4.69 -27.53
N PRO A 112 -35.21 5.74 -27.35
CA PRO A 112 -36.59 5.70 -27.81
C PRO A 112 -36.56 5.59 -29.34
N ARG A 113 -37.06 4.47 -29.86
CA ARG A 113 -37.33 4.35 -31.31
C ARG A 113 -38.35 5.43 -31.68
N THR A 114 -37.91 6.48 -32.37
CA THR A 114 -38.75 7.39 -33.14
C THR A 114 -38.92 6.85 -34.55
#